data_AF-A0A971BCF7-F1
#
_entry.id   AF-A0A971BCF7-F1
#
_cell.length_a   1.000
_cell.length_b   1.000
_cell.length_c   1.000
_cell.angle_alpha   90.00
_cell.angle_beta   90.00
_cell.angle_gamma   90.00
#
_symmetry.space_group_name_H-M   'P 1'
#
loop_
_entity.id
_entity.type
_entity.pdbx_description
1 polymer ?
#
loop_
_entity_poly.entity_id
_entity_poly.type
_entity_poly.pdbx_seq_one_letter_code
_entity_poly.pdbx_strand_id
1 'polypeptide(L)'
;MRRVILIAVLALAAVAGTALATGGGDREHPPTLAQGAELATAIPQDAKDAAATLATVRDQGDVIPEHLAEPLRRRAAFGANPDLSRRTVAQTTQSAYIVAGHDHVCLVLTNTETAGWNIICPTTQDLTAGRAGPLTVGLPDGALAVAGLVPDGIDTVHVSDGTDQTIPVENNTYYRVFPADQTPRTLTYDGPDGPVDWDLTNPHELPPAEP
;
A
#
# COMPACT_ATOMS: atom_id res chain seq x y z
N MET A 1 -48.00 -47.36 47.09
CA MET A 1 -49.03 -47.34 46.03
C MET A 1 -48.72 -46.20 45.06
N ARG A 2 -48.84 -46.51 43.75
CA ARG A 2 -49.03 -45.63 42.58
C ARG A 2 -47.99 -44.55 42.23
N ARG A 3 -47.29 -44.85 41.12
CA ARG A 3 -46.76 -43.91 40.13
C ARG A 3 -47.86 -42.97 39.61
N VAL A 4 -47.54 -41.71 39.32
CA VAL A 4 -48.20 -40.94 38.27
C VAL A 4 -47.14 -40.17 37.49
N ILE A 5 -47.10 -40.49 36.19
CA ILE A 5 -46.39 -39.81 35.11
C ILE A 5 -47.30 -38.66 34.65
N LEU A 6 -46.74 -37.48 34.39
CA LEU A 6 -47.41 -36.48 33.55
C LEU A 6 -46.39 -35.91 32.54
N ILE A 7 -46.70 -36.22 31.29
CA ILE A 7 -46.05 -35.80 30.06
C ILE A 7 -46.82 -34.57 29.53
N ALA A 8 -46.10 -33.52 29.14
CA ALA A 8 -46.51 -32.48 28.19
C ALA A 8 -45.22 -31.86 27.63
N VAL A 9 -44.68 -32.29 26.47
CA VAL A 9 -45.05 -32.00 25.07
C VAL A 9 -44.88 -30.52 24.67
N LEU A 10 -43.77 -30.30 23.95
CA LEU A 10 -43.44 -29.31 22.91
C LEU A 10 -43.63 -27.80 23.15
N ALA A 11 -42.51 -27.09 23.10
CA ALA A 11 -42.34 -25.98 22.15
C ALA A 11 -40.88 -25.92 21.67
N LEU A 12 -40.71 -26.05 20.35
CA LEU A 12 -39.49 -25.82 19.60
C LEU A 12 -39.01 -24.37 19.79
N ALA A 13 -37.75 -24.19 20.16
CA ALA A 13 -36.95 -23.04 19.75
C ALA A 13 -35.49 -23.49 19.64
N ALA A 14 -35.12 -23.92 18.44
CA ALA A 14 -33.74 -24.20 18.08
C ALA A 14 -32.97 -22.87 18.06
N VAL A 15 -32.22 -22.57 19.12
CA VAL A 15 -31.16 -21.55 19.08
C VAL A 15 -29.86 -22.31 18.82
N ALA A 16 -29.70 -22.75 17.57
CA ALA A 16 -28.39 -23.17 17.07
C ALA A 16 -27.56 -21.90 16.89
N GLY A 17 -26.82 -21.52 17.93
CA GLY A 17 -25.77 -20.52 17.85
C GLY A 17 -24.60 -21.07 17.03
N THR A 18 -24.71 -21.04 15.71
CA THR A 18 -23.54 -21.16 14.84
C THR A 18 -22.83 -19.81 14.86
N ALA A 19 -21.76 -19.72 15.63
CA ALA A 19 -20.73 -18.71 15.41
C ALA A 19 -20.09 -19.02 14.05
N LEU A 20 -20.64 -18.41 12.99
CA LEU A 20 -19.94 -18.31 11.72
C LEU A 20 -18.86 -17.25 11.94
N ALA A 21 -17.64 -17.72 12.20
CA ALA A 21 -16.46 -16.94 11.94
C ALA A 21 -16.45 -16.63 10.43
N THR A 22 -17.05 -15.50 10.04
CA THR A 22 -16.85 -14.92 8.72
C THR A 22 -15.46 -14.28 8.70
N GLY A 23 -14.44 -15.13 8.71
CA GLY A 23 -13.13 -14.81 8.14
C GLY A 23 -13.28 -14.72 6.63
N GLY A 24 -14.01 -13.71 6.18
CA GLY A 24 -13.98 -13.25 4.80
C GLY A 24 -13.00 -12.10 4.80
N GLY A 25 -11.71 -12.41 4.61
CA GLY A 25 -10.79 -11.40 4.10
C GLY A 25 -11.40 -10.93 2.79
N ASP A 26 -11.97 -9.73 2.82
CA ASP A 26 -12.23 -8.98 1.61
C ASP A 26 -10.91 -9.03 0.85
N ARG A 27 -10.92 -9.72 -0.29
CA ARG A 27 -9.83 -9.65 -1.24
C ARG A 27 -9.70 -8.17 -1.54
N GLU A 28 -8.70 -7.52 -0.96
CA GLU A 28 -8.36 -6.14 -1.24
C GLU A 28 -8.11 -6.07 -2.74
N HIS A 29 -9.16 -5.73 -3.48
CA HIS A 29 -9.00 -5.13 -4.78
C HIS A 29 -8.06 -3.96 -4.55
N PRO A 30 -6.98 -3.79 -5.34
CA PRO A 30 -6.30 -2.51 -5.33
C PRO A 30 -7.38 -1.44 -5.52
N PRO A 31 -7.39 -0.36 -4.71
CA PRO A 31 -8.41 0.67 -4.85
C PRO A 31 -8.49 1.02 -6.32
N THR A 32 -9.69 0.94 -6.90
CA THR A 32 -9.89 1.25 -8.31
C THR A 32 -9.39 2.68 -8.49
N LEU A 33 -8.20 2.84 -9.06
CA LEU A 33 -7.56 4.14 -9.20
C LEU A 33 -8.56 5.03 -9.95
N ALA A 34 -9.07 6.07 -9.31
CA ALA A 34 -10.02 6.98 -9.95
C ALA A 34 -9.33 7.60 -11.17
N GLN A 35 -9.81 7.33 -12.38
CA GLN A 35 -9.20 7.81 -13.61
C GLN A 35 -9.82 9.15 -14.02
N GLY A 36 -9.00 10.03 -14.61
CA GLY A 36 -9.47 11.24 -15.27
C GLY A 36 -9.93 12.37 -14.33
N ALA A 37 -9.45 12.40 -13.09
CA ALA A 37 -9.62 13.56 -12.23
C ALA A 37 -8.83 14.77 -12.78
N GLU A 38 -9.22 15.98 -12.40
CA GLU A 38 -8.36 17.16 -12.64
C GLU A 38 -7.05 17.01 -11.84
N LEU A 39 -5.94 17.50 -12.39
CA LEU A 39 -4.65 17.46 -11.71
C LEU A 39 -4.62 18.49 -10.58
N ALA A 40 -4.13 18.08 -9.41
CA ALA A 40 -3.88 19.00 -8.32
C ALA A 40 -2.90 20.10 -8.75
N THR A 41 -3.22 21.35 -8.45
CA THR A 41 -2.41 22.52 -8.84
C THR A 41 -1.45 22.98 -7.76
N ALA A 42 -1.63 22.50 -6.53
CA ALA A 42 -0.77 22.74 -5.38
C ALA A 42 -0.77 21.53 -4.46
N ILE A 43 0.25 21.40 -3.62
CA ILE A 43 0.32 20.37 -2.57
C ILE A 43 -0.60 20.81 -1.42
N PRO A 44 -1.67 20.06 -1.10
CA PRO A 44 -2.55 20.34 0.03
C PRO A 44 -1.80 20.35 1.37
N GLN A 45 -2.30 21.08 2.37
CA GLN A 45 -1.61 21.20 3.66
C GLN A 45 -1.62 19.87 4.43
N ASP A 46 -2.76 19.18 4.44
CA ASP A 46 -2.92 17.84 5.00
C ASP A 46 -1.93 16.84 4.40
N ALA A 47 -1.66 16.91 3.09
CA ALA A 47 -0.66 16.06 2.45
C ALA A 47 0.77 16.34 2.97
N LYS A 48 1.11 17.61 3.25
CA LYS A 48 2.39 17.99 3.86
C LYS A 48 2.49 17.55 5.31
N ASP A 49 1.38 17.60 6.04
CA ASP A 49 1.31 17.18 7.43
C ASP A 49 1.37 15.65 7.56
N ALA A 50 0.90 14.91 6.56
CA ALA A 50 1.00 13.45 6.50
C ALA A 50 2.40 12.95 6.09
N ALA A 51 3.10 13.70 5.25
CA ALA A 51 4.45 13.40 4.81
C ALA A 51 5.28 14.69 4.64
N ALA A 52 6.13 14.99 5.63
CA ALA A 52 6.95 16.20 5.65
C ALA A 52 7.83 16.38 4.40
N THR A 53 8.18 15.28 3.72
CA THR A 53 8.89 15.31 2.44
C THR A 53 8.20 16.20 1.42
N LEU A 54 6.86 16.23 1.36
CA LEU A 54 6.10 17.07 0.43
C LEU A 54 6.21 18.58 0.74
N ALA A 55 6.61 18.95 1.97
CA ALA A 55 6.84 20.34 2.34
C ALA A 55 8.21 20.87 1.88
N THR A 56 9.14 20.00 1.51
CA THR A 56 10.49 20.38 1.06
C THR A 56 10.45 21.13 -0.27
N VAL A 57 11.50 21.92 -0.54
CA VAL A 57 11.64 22.58 -1.85
C VAL A 57 11.96 21.54 -2.91
N ARG A 58 11.20 21.55 -4.01
CA ARG A 58 11.41 20.65 -5.15
C ARG A 58 12.72 20.99 -5.86
N ASP A 59 13.52 19.97 -6.18
CA ASP A 59 14.73 20.09 -7.00
C ASP A 59 14.64 19.34 -8.35
N GLN A 60 15.76 19.26 -9.07
CA GLN A 60 15.81 18.58 -10.38
C GLN A 60 15.70 17.05 -10.28
N GLY A 61 16.16 16.46 -9.17
CA GLY A 61 16.03 15.03 -8.90
C GLY A 61 14.58 14.62 -8.61
N ASP A 62 13.75 15.56 -8.18
CA ASP A 62 12.30 15.40 -8.00
C ASP A 62 11.50 15.45 -9.31
N VAL A 63 12.14 15.61 -10.46
CA VAL A 63 11.44 15.61 -11.75
C VAL A 63 11.29 14.17 -12.23
N ILE A 64 10.06 13.66 -12.21
CA ILE A 64 9.73 12.40 -12.87
C ILE A 64 10.03 12.57 -14.38
N PRO A 65 10.82 11.67 -15.01
CA PRO A 65 11.11 11.74 -16.43
C PRO A 65 9.83 11.82 -17.28
N GLU A 66 9.83 12.69 -18.29
CA GLU A 66 8.59 13.05 -19.02
C GLU A 66 7.87 11.83 -19.66
N HIS A 67 8.64 10.87 -20.18
CA HIS A 67 8.08 9.63 -20.73
C HIS A 67 7.31 8.77 -19.71
N LEU A 68 7.55 8.98 -18.41
CA LEU A 68 6.84 8.35 -17.29
C LEU A 68 5.79 9.29 -16.69
N ALA A 69 6.04 10.60 -16.71
CA ALA A 69 5.11 11.61 -16.21
C ALA A 69 3.85 11.74 -17.09
N GLU A 70 3.99 11.67 -18.42
CA GLU A 70 2.85 11.82 -19.34
C GLU A 70 1.77 10.73 -19.14
N PRO A 71 2.11 9.42 -19.03
CA PRO A 71 1.13 8.39 -18.63
C PRO A 71 0.44 8.68 -17.30
N LEU A 72 1.16 9.18 -16.29
CA LEU A 72 0.59 9.52 -14.98
C LEU A 72 -0.41 10.67 -15.10
N ARG A 73 -0.07 11.73 -15.84
CA ARG A 73 -0.97 12.86 -16.11
C ARG A 73 -2.22 12.41 -16.86
N ARG A 74 -2.09 11.50 -17.84
CA ARG A 74 -3.24 10.95 -18.58
C ARG A 74 -4.15 10.09 -17.71
N ARG A 75 -3.56 9.28 -16.80
CA ARG A 75 -4.35 8.49 -15.85
C ARG A 75 -5.02 9.39 -14.82
N ALA A 76 -4.33 10.44 -14.38
CA ALA A 76 -4.77 11.38 -13.35
C ALA A 76 -5.36 10.68 -12.12
N ALA A 77 -4.65 9.64 -11.63
CA ALA A 77 -5.09 8.85 -10.48
C ALA A 77 -5.32 9.77 -9.27
N PHE A 78 -6.58 9.97 -8.87
CA PHE A 78 -6.96 10.88 -7.78
C PHE A 78 -6.39 12.30 -7.92
N GLY A 79 -6.16 12.76 -9.16
CA GLY A 79 -5.58 14.07 -9.45
C GLY A 79 -4.09 14.19 -9.15
N ALA A 80 -3.37 13.08 -8.97
CA ALA A 80 -1.93 13.06 -8.76
C ALA A 80 -1.20 13.81 -9.87
N ASN A 81 -0.47 14.87 -9.51
CA ASN A 81 0.25 15.71 -10.44
C ASN A 81 1.77 15.48 -10.35
N PRO A 82 2.42 14.89 -11.37
CA PRO A 82 3.87 14.69 -11.40
C PRO A 82 4.70 15.95 -11.17
N ASP A 83 4.16 17.15 -11.47
CA ASP A 83 4.87 18.41 -11.26
C ASP A 83 4.95 18.82 -9.78
N LEU A 84 4.20 18.14 -8.92
CA LEU A 84 4.21 18.31 -7.46
C LEU A 84 5.05 17.24 -6.73
N SER A 85 5.74 16.37 -7.46
CA SER A 85 6.42 15.21 -6.90
C SER A 85 7.68 15.54 -6.08
N ARG A 86 8.08 14.59 -5.23
CA ARG A 86 9.38 14.51 -4.54
C ARG A 86 9.96 13.12 -4.73
N ARG A 87 11.24 13.02 -5.09
CA ARG A 87 11.92 11.74 -5.20
C ARG A 87 12.40 11.30 -3.83
N THR A 88 12.02 10.10 -3.44
CA THR A 88 12.35 9.55 -2.11
C THR A 88 13.35 8.41 -2.18
N VAL A 89 13.43 7.75 -3.33
CA VAL A 89 14.42 6.70 -3.60
C VAL A 89 15.06 6.96 -4.96
N ALA A 90 16.39 6.89 -5.01
CA ALA A 90 17.18 7.06 -6.22
C ALA A 90 18.15 5.88 -6.40
N GLN A 91 17.67 4.79 -7.00
CA GLN A 91 18.53 3.69 -7.46
C GLN A 91 18.83 3.85 -8.95
N THR A 92 19.83 3.10 -9.43
CA THR A 92 20.26 3.11 -10.84
C THR A 92 19.13 2.74 -11.80
N THR A 93 18.29 1.77 -11.41
CA THR A 93 17.27 1.16 -12.27
C THR A 93 15.85 1.43 -11.80
N GLN A 94 15.68 1.82 -10.52
CA GLN A 94 14.39 2.11 -9.92
C GLN A 94 14.44 3.44 -9.17
N SER A 95 13.37 4.22 -9.26
CA SER A 95 13.23 5.45 -8.47
C SER A 95 11.81 5.54 -7.94
N ALA A 96 11.69 5.95 -6.68
CA ALA A 96 10.41 6.15 -6.04
C ALA A 96 10.13 7.65 -5.89
N TYR A 97 8.90 8.05 -6.17
CA TYR A 97 8.44 9.41 -6.05
C TYR A 97 7.15 9.45 -5.24
N ILE A 98 7.07 10.40 -4.32
CA ILE A 98 5.80 10.78 -3.69
C ILE A 98 5.17 11.87 -4.55
N VAL A 99 3.89 11.72 -4.89
CA VAL A 99 3.15 12.62 -5.78
C VAL A 99 1.85 13.03 -5.11
N ALA A 100 1.67 14.32 -4.86
CA ALA A 100 0.44 14.85 -4.27
C ALA A 100 -0.71 14.81 -5.29
N GLY A 101 -1.88 14.36 -4.83
CA GLY A 101 -3.17 14.45 -5.53
C GLY A 101 -4.21 15.16 -4.68
N HIS A 102 -5.50 14.96 -4.99
CA HIS A 102 -6.62 15.43 -4.19
C HIS A 102 -6.91 14.44 -3.07
N ASP A 103 -6.72 14.86 -1.81
CA ASP A 103 -6.91 14.04 -0.60
C ASP A 103 -6.12 12.71 -0.60
N HIS A 104 -5.11 12.60 -1.47
CA HIS A 104 -4.29 11.41 -1.67
C HIS A 104 -2.83 11.78 -1.83
N VAL A 105 -1.97 10.86 -1.42
CA VAL A 105 -0.53 10.93 -1.61
C VAL A 105 -0.10 9.64 -2.30
N CYS A 106 0.32 9.74 -3.56
CA CYS A 106 0.68 8.56 -4.33
C CYS A 106 2.18 8.25 -4.25
N LEU A 107 2.51 6.97 -4.10
CA LEU A 107 3.86 6.45 -4.33
C LEU A 107 3.94 5.92 -5.75
N VAL A 108 4.82 6.50 -6.56
CA VAL A 108 5.14 6.05 -7.91
C VAL A 108 6.50 5.39 -7.90
N LEU A 109 6.54 4.09 -8.15
CA LEU A 109 7.79 3.35 -8.38
C LEU A 109 8.04 3.22 -9.88
N THR A 110 9.06 3.89 -10.36
CA THR A 110 9.52 3.84 -11.76
C THR A 110 10.58 2.78 -11.96
N ASN A 111 10.61 2.18 -13.15
CA ASN A 111 11.66 1.26 -13.57
C ASN A 111 12.17 1.68 -14.95
N THR A 112 13.45 2.05 -15.03
CA THR A 112 14.06 2.53 -16.27
C THR A 112 14.45 1.40 -17.24
N GLU A 113 14.62 0.17 -16.75
CA GLU A 113 14.95 -1.00 -17.60
C GLU A 113 13.75 -1.44 -18.42
N THR A 114 12.56 -1.45 -17.81
CA THR A 114 11.31 -1.84 -18.47
C THR A 114 10.52 -0.65 -19.01
N ALA A 115 10.99 0.58 -18.76
CA ALA A 115 10.24 1.82 -18.98
C ALA A 115 8.83 1.79 -18.35
N GLY A 116 8.67 1.01 -17.28
CA GLY A 116 7.40 0.77 -16.58
C GLY A 116 7.28 1.60 -15.31
N TRP A 117 6.07 1.62 -14.74
CA TRP A 117 5.81 2.22 -13.44
C TRP A 117 4.70 1.47 -12.71
N ASN A 118 4.73 1.54 -11.39
CA ASN A 118 3.70 1.04 -10.49
C ASN A 118 3.30 2.16 -9.54
N ILE A 119 2.05 2.14 -9.08
CA ILE A 119 1.51 3.18 -8.21
C ILE A 119 0.63 2.59 -7.13
N ILE A 120 0.73 3.16 -5.93
CA ILE A 120 -0.33 3.13 -4.91
C ILE A 120 -0.68 4.56 -4.55
N CYS A 121 -1.93 4.81 -4.21
CA CYS A 121 -2.43 6.13 -3.82
C CYS A 121 -3.30 5.97 -2.58
N PRO A 122 -2.72 5.86 -1.39
CA PRO A 122 -3.47 5.98 -0.15
C PRO A 122 -4.11 7.36 -0.03
N THR A 123 -5.22 7.43 0.70
CA THR A 123 -5.76 8.71 1.14
C THR A 123 -4.76 9.37 2.10
N THR A 124 -4.77 10.70 2.18
CA THR A 124 -3.97 11.43 3.18
C THR A 124 -4.29 10.94 4.60
N GLN A 125 -5.55 10.62 4.86
CA GLN A 125 -6.01 10.08 6.14
C GLN A 125 -5.38 8.71 6.45
N ASP A 126 -5.38 7.80 5.49
CA ASP A 126 -4.79 6.47 5.66
C ASP A 126 -3.28 6.58 5.84
N LEU A 127 -2.60 7.44 5.08
CA LEU A 127 -1.18 7.70 5.27
C LEU A 127 -0.89 8.23 6.68
N THR A 128 -1.62 9.25 7.13
CA THR A 128 -1.48 9.83 8.48
C THR A 128 -1.65 8.78 9.56
N ALA A 129 -2.55 7.82 9.36
CA ALA A 129 -2.82 6.76 10.32
C ALA A 129 -1.91 5.53 10.19
N GLY A 130 -0.90 5.55 9.30
CA GLY A 130 -0.01 4.41 9.06
C GLY A 130 -0.70 3.24 8.35
N ARG A 131 -1.68 3.51 7.49
CA ARG A 131 -2.48 2.49 6.77
C ARG A 131 -2.35 2.58 5.25
N ALA A 132 -1.23 3.10 4.76
CA ALA A 132 -1.01 3.33 3.33
C ALA A 132 -0.88 2.07 2.45
N GLY A 133 -0.67 0.89 3.08
CA GLY A 133 -0.43 -0.38 2.39
C GLY A 133 0.91 -0.46 1.66
N PRO A 134 1.47 -1.67 1.48
CA PRO A 134 2.67 -1.88 0.68
C PRO A 134 2.36 -1.97 -0.83
N LEU A 135 3.35 -1.60 -1.63
CA LEU A 135 3.44 -1.88 -3.06
C LEU A 135 4.46 -3.00 -3.28
N THR A 136 4.02 -4.11 -3.87
CA THR A 136 4.89 -5.22 -4.30
C THR A 136 4.96 -5.29 -5.82
N VAL A 137 6.17 -5.41 -6.36
CA VAL A 137 6.41 -5.45 -7.81
C VAL A 137 7.38 -6.58 -8.15
N GLY A 138 6.93 -7.51 -8.97
CA GLY A 138 7.79 -8.54 -9.54
C GLY A 138 8.74 -7.96 -10.59
N LEU A 139 10.04 -8.26 -10.47
CA LEU A 139 11.09 -7.85 -11.40
C LEU A 139 11.39 -8.97 -12.41
N PRO A 140 11.97 -8.66 -13.60
CA PRO A 140 12.18 -9.64 -14.66
C PRO A 140 13.09 -10.83 -14.31
N ASP A 141 13.99 -10.66 -13.34
CA ASP A 141 14.89 -11.70 -12.84
C ASP A 141 14.25 -12.58 -11.75
N GLY A 142 12.96 -12.37 -11.45
CA GLY A 142 12.24 -13.06 -10.40
C GLY A 142 12.38 -12.39 -9.02
N ALA A 143 13.20 -11.35 -8.88
CA ALA A 143 13.28 -10.57 -7.65
C ALA A 143 11.95 -9.83 -7.39
N LEU A 144 11.78 -9.39 -6.14
CA LEU A 144 10.60 -8.65 -5.69
C LEU A 144 11.02 -7.31 -5.10
N ALA A 145 10.52 -6.22 -5.68
CA ALA A 145 10.61 -4.90 -5.05
C ALA A 145 9.43 -4.71 -4.09
N VAL A 146 9.72 -4.34 -2.85
CA VAL A 146 8.74 -3.96 -1.82
C VAL A 146 8.98 -2.49 -1.50
N ALA A 147 7.94 -1.68 -1.60
CA ALA A 147 7.99 -0.26 -1.33
C ALA A 147 6.70 0.21 -0.65
N GLY A 148 6.72 1.36 0.01
CA GLY A 148 5.50 1.93 0.55
C GLY A 148 5.74 3.27 1.23
N LEU A 149 4.62 3.90 1.61
CA LEU A 149 4.61 5.16 2.34
C LEU A 149 4.33 4.91 3.82
N VAL A 150 4.96 5.71 4.66
CA VAL A 150 4.68 5.77 6.10
C VAL A 150 4.58 7.23 6.53
N PRO A 151 3.79 7.54 7.57
CA PRO A 151 3.72 8.88 8.12
C PRO A 151 5.07 9.31 8.72
N ASP A 152 5.18 10.59 9.04
CA ASP A 152 6.34 11.11 9.77
C ASP A 152 6.56 10.39 11.11
N GLY A 153 7.82 10.26 11.52
CA GLY A 153 8.21 9.63 12.79
C GLY A 153 8.40 8.11 12.73
N ILE A 154 8.18 7.48 11.58
CA ILE A 154 8.51 6.07 11.34
C ILE A 154 9.89 5.98 10.71
N ASP A 155 10.87 5.46 11.45
CA ASP A 155 12.27 5.37 10.99
C ASP A 155 12.58 4.05 10.28
N THR A 156 11.83 2.98 10.58
CA THR A 156 12.07 1.64 10.06
C THR A 156 10.78 0.86 9.89
N VAL A 157 10.77 -0.05 8.91
CA VAL A 157 9.79 -1.12 8.80
C VAL A 157 10.49 -2.47 8.86
N HIS A 158 9.78 -3.48 9.34
CA HIS A 158 10.26 -4.86 9.42
C HIS A 158 9.56 -5.70 8.38
N VAL A 159 10.32 -6.50 7.65
CA VAL A 159 9.79 -7.47 6.70
C VAL A 159 10.26 -8.85 7.12
N SER A 160 9.33 -9.79 7.21
CA SER A 160 9.65 -11.18 7.53
C SER A 160 9.44 -12.07 6.31
N ASP A 161 10.47 -12.82 5.95
CA ASP A 161 10.46 -13.91 4.95
C ASP A 161 10.75 -15.28 5.61
N GLY A 162 10.68 -15.33 6.94
CA GLY A 162 11.29 -16.39 7.78
C GLY A 162 12.60 -15.93 8.44
N THR A 163 13.19 -14.82 7.99
CA THR A 163 14.17 -14.01 8.71
C THR A 163 13.69 -12.56 8.82
N ASP A 164 13.89 -11.95 9.99
CA ASP A 164 13.45 -10.57 10.21
C ASP A 164 14.45 -9.60 9.60
N GLN A 165 14.02 -8.89 8.55
CA GLN A 165 14.78 -7.85 7.87
C GLN A 165 14.28 -6.49 8.32
N THR A 166 15.20 -5.60 8.68
CA THR A 166 14.87 -4.18 8.94
C THR A 166 15.16 -3.36 7.69
N ILE A 167 14.21 -2.54 7.27
CA ILE A 167 14.32 -1.64 6.13
C ILE A 167 14.24 -0.21 6.67
N PRO A 168 15.23 0.66 6.38
CA PRO A 168 15.15 2.06 6.75
C PRO A 168 14.06 2.77 5.95
N VAL A 169 13.41 3.73 6.60
CA VAL A 169 12.52 4.69 5.94
C VAL A 169 13.34 5.93 5.62
N GLU A 170 13.29 6.35 4.36
CA GLU A 170 13.91 7.58 3.89
C GLU A 170 12.84 8.46 3.24
N ASN A 171 12.70 9.69 3.73
CA ASN A 171 11.74 10.65 3.18
C ASN A 171 10.32 10.06 3.06
N ASN A 172 9.78 9.54 4.17
CA ASN A 172 8.46 8.89 4.26
C ASN A 172 8.29 7.62 3.39
N THR A 173 9.36 7.09 2.81
CA THR A 173 9.31 5.92 1.92
C THR A 173 10.25 4.84 2.42
N TYR A 174 9.76 3.60 2.52
CA TYR A 174 10.64 2.43 2.58
C TYR A 174 10.72 1.79 1.20
N TYR A 175 11.85 1.20 0.88
CA TYR A 175 12.05 0.48 -0.36
C TYR A 175 13.17 -0.55 -0.22
N ARG A 176 12.93 -1.76 -0.73
CA ARG A 176 13.94 -2.83 -0.82
C ARG A 176 13.63 -3.79 -1.95
N VAL A 177 14.68 -4.31 -2.58
CA VAL A 177 14.60 -5.45 -3.49
C VAL A 177 15.01 -6.71 -2.75
N PHE A 178 14.17 -7.73 -2.83
CA PHE A 178 14.41 -9.08 -2.33
C PHE A 178 14.77 -9.98 -3.52
N PRO A 179 15.87 -10.76 -3.45
CA PRO A 179 16.24 -11.69 -4.51
C PRO A 179 15.18 -12.79 -4.68
N ALA A 180 15.18 -13.47 -5.84
CA ALA A 180 14.15 -14.44 -6.22
C ALA A 180 14.02 -15.65 -5.27
N ASP A 181 15.06 -15.95 -4.48
CA ASP A 181 15.06 -17.01 -3.47
C ASP A 181 14.51 -16.57 -2.10
N GLN A 182 14.17 -15.28 -1.95
CA GLN A 182 13.50 -14.72 -0.78
C GLN A 182 12.06 -14.39 -1.12
N THR A 183 11.13 -14.81 -0.25
CA THR A 183 9.71 -14.49 -0.43
C THR A 183 9.19 -13.78 0.81
N PRO A 184 9.30 -12.44 0.87
CA PRO A 184 8.78 -11.69 1.99
C PRO A 184 7.26 -11.87 2.08
N ARG A 185 6.77 -12.14 3.29
CA ARG A 185 5.36 -12.50 3.55
C ARG A 185 4.62 -11.47 4.38
N THR A 186 5.31 -10.83 5.33
CA THR A 186 4.68 -9.82 6.19
C THR A 186 5.53 -8.57 6.27
N LEU A 187 4.88 -7.44 6.46
CA LEU A 187 5.50 -6.15 6.73
C LEU A 187 4.87 -5.52 7.97
N THR A 188 5.68 -5.19 8.96
CA THR A 188 5.23 -4.61 10.24
C THR A 188 6.00 -3.36 10.62
N TYR A 189 5.35 -2.48 11.37
CA TYR A 189 5.97 -1.32 12.02
C TYR A 189 5.06 -0.75 13.10
N ASP A 190 5.63 0.06 14.00
CA ASP A 190 4.86 0.75 15.03
C ASP A 190 4.27 2.05 14.47
N GLY A 191 3.00 2.00 14.05
CA GLY A 191 2.30 3.17 13.52
C GLY A 191 1.79 4.13 14.61
N PRO A 192 1.25 5.30 14.21
CA PRO A 192 0.73 6.30 15.16
C PRO A 192 -0.39 5.79 16.08
N ASP A 193 -1.22 4.87 15.58
CA ASP A 193 -2.35 4.27 16.30
C ASP A 193 -1.99 2.91 16.95
N GLY A 194 -0.73 2.48 16.88
CA GLY A 194 -0.24 1.18 17.35
C GLY A 194 0.38 0.33 16.24
N PRO A 195 0.69 -0.94 16.52
CA PRO A 195 1.34 -1.83 15.55
C PRO A 195 0.51 -2.00 14.28
N VAL A 196 1.18 -1.91 13.14
CA VAL A 196 0.65 -2.14 11.80
C VAL A 196 1.24 -3.43 11.25
N ASP A 197 0.42 -4.23 10.58
CA ASP A 197 0.82 -5.48 9.93
C ASP A 197 0.14 -5.58 8.55
N TRP A 198 0.90 -6.01 7.56
CA TRP A 198 0.46 -6.18 6.18
C TRP A 198 0.95 -7.51 5.63
N ASP A 199 0.03 -8.26 5.02
CA ASP A 199 0.37 -9.40 4.18
C ASP A 199 0.97 -8.91 2.85
N LEU A 200 2.14 -9.43 2.49
CA LEU A 200 2.80 -9.15 1.23
C LEU A 200 2.41 -10.20 0.19
N THR A 201 1.78 -9.74 -0.88
CA THR A 201 1.46 -10.59 -2.05
C THR A 201 2.64 -10.58 -3.01
N ASN A 202 3.14 -11.77 -3.38
CA ASN A 202 4.12 -11.91 -4.45
C ASN A 202 3.41 -11.97 -5.81
N PRO A 203 3.56 -10.97 -6.70
CA PRO A 203 2.89 -10.95 -7.99
C PRO A 203 3.29 -12.13 -8.90
N HIS A 204 4.47 -12.72 -8.72
CA HIS A 204 4.91 -13.89 -9.48
C HIS A 204 4.15 -15.17 -9.11
N GLU A 205 3.50 -15.20 -7.96
CA GLU A 205 2.67 -16.34 -7.49
C GLU A 205 1.20 -16.20 -7.92
N LEU A 206 0.81 -15.03 -8.45
CA LEU A 206 -0.56 -14.80 -8.90
C LEU A 206 -0.80 -15.49 -10.25
N PRO A 207 -1.99 -16.09 -10.46
CA PRO A 207 -2.37 -16.57 -11.78
C PRO A 207 -2.36 -15.40 -12.78
N PRO A 208 -2.03 -15.63 -14.06
CA PRO A 208 -2.08 -14.59 -15.07
C PRO A 208 -3.48 -13.97 -15.08
N ALA A 209 -3.56 -12.62 -15.11
CA ALA A 209 -4.82 -11.92 -15.20
C ALA A 209 -5.59 -12.42 -16.43
N GLU A 210 -6.84 -12.85 -16.23
CA GLU A 210 -7.71 -13.20 -17.36
C GLU A 210 -7.91 -11.96 -18.26
N PRO A 211 -7.85 -12.14 -19.59
CA PRO A 211 -7.88 -11.04 -20.56
C PRO A 211 -9.21 -10.29 -20.63
#